data_AF-X0UVD6-F1
#
_entry.id   AF-X0UVD6-F1
#
_cell.length_a   1.000
_cell.length_b   1.000
_cell.length_c   1.000
_cell.angle_alpha   90.00
_cell.angle_beta   90.00
_cell.angle_gamma   90.00
#
_symmetry.space_group_name_H-M   'P 1'
#
loop_
_entity.id
_entity.type
_entity.pdbx_description
1 polymer ?
#
loop_
_entity_poly.entity_id
_entity_poly.type
_entity_poly.pdbx_seq_one_letter_code
_entity_poly.pdbx_strand_id
1 'polypeptide(L)' 'TFDLWSANRDQLLAAGLGPDRIELAGICTIQDDRFFSYRRDGPETGRFALVAGVRLP' A
#
# COMPACT_ATOMS: atom_id res chain seq x y z
N THR A 1 -1.93 -12.09 11.39
CA THR A 1 -2.21 -10.91 10.55
C THR A 1 -2.18 -11.35 9.10
N PHE A 2 -3.10 -10.85 8.27
CA PHE A 2 -3.11 -11.14 6.84
C PHE A 2 -2.08 -10.27 6.13
N ASP A 3 -1.23 -10.86 5.30
CA ASP A 3 -0.24 -10.12 4.51
C ASP A 3 -0.85 -9.62 3.21
N LEU A 4 -1.29 -8.37 3.24
CA LEU A 4 -1.88 -7.69 2.08
C LEU A 4 -0.85 -7.42 0.97
N TRP A 5 0.44 -7.32 1.30
CA TRP A 5 1.48 -7.04 0.31
C TRP A 5 1.71 -8.23 -0.60
N SER A 6 1.97 -9.40 -0.01
CA SER A 6 2.16 -10.64 -0.77
C SER A 6 0.92 -10.98 -1.59
N ALA A 7 -0.28 -10.82 -1.01
CA ALA A 7 -1.53 -11.09 -1.71
C ALA A 7 -1.73 -10.20 -2.96
N ASN A 8 -1.47 -8.89 -2.86
CA ASN A 8 -1.57 -8.00 -4.02
C ASN A 8 -0.45 -8.25 -5.04
N ARG A 9 0.78 -8.53 -4.59
CA ARG A 9 1.90 -8.88 -5.48
C ARG A 9 1.57 -10.11 -6.32
N ASP A 10 1.05 -11.16 -5.70
CA ASP A 10 0.67 -12.39 -6.41
C ASP A 10 -0.44 -12.13 -7.44
N GLN A 11 -1.43 -11.28 -7.10
CA GLN A 11 -2.46 -10.86 -8.04
C GLN A 11 -1.90 -10.06 -9.23
N LEU A 12 -0.94 -9.16 -9.01
CA LEU A 12 -0.29 -8.39 -10.07
C LEU A 12 0.55 -9.28 -11.00
N LEU A 13 1.29 -10.25 -10.43
CA LEU A 13 2.03 -11.23 -11.22
C LEU A 13 1.09 -12.12 -12.05
N ALA A 14 -0.01 -12.57 -11.46
CA ALA A 14 -1.03 -13.34 -12.18
C ALA A 14 -1.70 -12.55 -13.31
N ALA A 15 -1.78 -11.21 -13.17
CA ALA A 15 -2.24 -10.31 -14.22
C ALA A 15 -1.19 -10.06 -15.34
N GLY A 16 0.01 -10.65 -15.23
CA GLY A 16 1.06 -10.59 -16.25
C GLY A 16 2.07 -9.46 -16.06
N LEU A 17 2.06 -8.75 -14.92
CA LEU A 17 3.15 -7.80 -14.63
C LEU A 17 4.44 -8.58 -14.35
N GLY A 18 5.54 -8.12 -14.94
CA GLY A 18 6.87 -8.62 -14.58
C GLY A 18 7.24 -8.24 -13.14
N PRO A 19 7.95 -9.11 -12.39
CA PRO A 19 8.33 -8.84 -11.01
C PRO A 19 9.18 -7.57 -10.87
N ASP A 20 10.04 -7.27 -11.85
CA ASP A 20 10.90 -6.08 -11.87
C ASP A 20 10.12 -4.76 -12.08
N ARG A 21 8.80 -4.84 -12.27
CA ARG A 21 7.90 -3.69 -12.39
C ARG A 21 7.06 -3.46 -11.13
N ILE A 22 7.32 -4.22 -10.07
CA ILE A 22 6.58 -4.17 -8.80
C ILE A 22 7.55 -3.81 -7.69
N GLU A 23 7.38 -2.60 -7.14
CA GLU A 23 8.13 -2.14 -5.98
C GLU A 23 7.27 -2.25 -4.71
N LEU A 24 7.86 -2.81 -3.65
CA LEU A 24 7.21 -2.92 -2.35
C LEU A 24 7.70 -1.81 -1.41
N ALA A 25 6.78 -0.96 -0.93
CA ALA A 25 7.14 0.06 0.05
C ALA A 25 7.61 -0.54 1.39
N GLY A 26 7.03 -1.67 1.82
CA GLY A 26 7.40 -2.35 3.07
C GLY A 26 7.08 -1.57 4.36
N ILE A 27 6.21 -0.56 4.31
CA ILE A 27 5.89 0.31 5.45
C ILE A 27 4.55 -0.08 6.07
N CYS A 28 4.57 -0.56 7.32
CA CYS A 28 3.36 -0.93 8.06
C CYS A 28 2.76 0.27 8.79
N THR A 29 1.55 0.69 8.41
CA THR A 29 0.86 1.83 9.03
C THR A 29 0.49 1.61 10.49
N ILE A 30 0.39 0.36 10.96
CA ILE A 30 0.14 0.05 12.38
C ILE A 30 1.38 0.36 13.24
N GLN A 31 2.58 0.07 12.73
CA GLN A 31 3.83 0.13 13.51
C GLN A 31 4.50 1.50 13.46
N ASP A 32 4.26 2.26 12.41
CA ASP A 32 4.83 3.58 12.19
C ASP A 32 3.82 4.66 12.60
N ASP A 33 4.22 5.50 13.55
CA ASP A 33 3.39 6.54 14.17
C ASP A 33 3.19 7.77 13.27
N ARG A 34 3.96 7.90 12.19
CA ARG A 34 3.77 8.93 11.17
C ARG A 34 2.53 8.71 10.32
N PHE A 35 1.92 7.52 10.39
CA PHE A 35 0.78 7.14 9.58
C PHE A 35 -0.49 6.95 10.43
N PHE A 36 -1.64 7.48 10.01
CA PHE A 36 -2.96 7.05 10.49
C PHE A 36 -3.16 5.56 10.28
N SER A 37 -3.74 4.88 11.27
CA SER A 37 -4.03 3.45 11.16
C SER A 37 -5.35 3.09 11.82
N TYR A 38 -6.35 2.73 11.00
CA TYR A 38 -7.66 2.33 11.51
C TYR A 38 -7.58 1.18 12.52
N ARG A 39 -6.66 0.23 12.32
CA ARG A 39 -6.50 -0.93 13.20
C ARG A 39 -5.88 -0.56 14.55
N ARG A 40 -5.05 0.48 14.60
CA ARG A 40 -4.42 0.96 15.85
C ARG A 40 -5.29 2.02 16.55
N ASP A 41 -5.77 2.98 15.79
CA ASP A 41 -6.36 4.24 16.28
C ASP A 41 -7.89 4.24 16.24
N GLY A 42 -8.52 3.23 15.61
CA GLY A 42 -9.97 3.09 15.54
C GLY A 42 -10.63 3.95 14.45
N PRO A 43 -11.97 4.03 14.44
CA PRO A 43 -12.74 4.66 13.36
C PRO A 43 -12.51 6.16 13.21
N GLU A 44 -12.19 6.84 14.31
CA GLU A 44 -12.00 8.29 14.41
C GLU A 44 -10.68 8.80 13.81
N THR A 45 -9.75 7.91 13.44
CA THR A 45 -8.48 8.32 12.85
C THR A 45 -8.67 9.02 11.51
N GLY A 46 -7.66 9.80 11.08
CA GLY A 46 -7.62 10.39 9.75
C GLY A 46 -7.51 9.35 8.62
N ARG A 47 -7.42 9.84 7.38
CA ARG A 47 -7.21 9.03 6.17
C ARG A 47 -6.12 9.64 5.31
N PHE A 48 -5.48 8.80 4.50
CA PHE A 48 -4.53 9.23 3.48
C PHE A 48 -5.17 9.15 2.09
N ALA A 49 -4.59 9.90 1.16
CA ALA A 49 -4.83 9.73 -0.26
C ALA A 49 -3.52 9.31 -0.94
N LEU A 50 -3.62 8.42 -1.93
CA LEU A 50 -2.55 8.17 -2.89
C LEU A 50 -2.85 9.01 -4.13
N VAL A 51 -1.88 9.82 -4.56
CA VAL A 51 -1.99 10.65 -5.76
C VAL A 51 -0.89 10.22 -6.73
N ALA A 52 -1.28 9.88 -7.95
CA ALA A 52 -0.37 9.60 -9.04
C ALA A 52 -0.80 10.43 -10.26
N GLY A 53 0.16 11.05 -10.93
CA GLY A 53 -0.09 11.87 -12.10
C GLY A 53 1.14 11.91 -12.99
N VAL A 54 0.92 12.05 -14.28
CA VAL A 54 1.97 12.30 -15.26
C VAL A 54 1.78 13.69 -15.82
N ARG A 55 2.86 14.46 -15.94
CA ARG A 55 2.82 15.71 -16.69
C ARG A 55 3.11 15.37 -18.15
N LEU A 56 2.08 15.43 -18.97
CA LEU A 56 2.26 15.39 -20.42
C LEU A 56 2.76 16.76 -20.90
N PRO A 57 3.57 16.80 -21.98
CA PRO A 57 4.03 18.04 -22.58
C PRO A 57 2.87 18.92 -23.06
#